data_AF-A0A368SZ81-F1
#
_entry.id   AF-A0A368SZ81-F1
#
_cell.length_a   1.000
_cell.length_b   1.000
_cell.length_c   1.000
_cell.angle_alpha   90.00
_cell.angle_beta   90.00
_cell.angle_gamma   90.00
#
_symmetry.space_group_name_H-M   'P 1'
#
loop_
_entity.id
_entity.type
_entity.pdbx_description
1 polymer ?
#
loop_
_entity_poly.entity_id
_entity_poly.type
_entity_poly.pdbx_seq_one_letter_code
_entity_poly.pdbx_strand_id
1 'polypeptide(L)'
;MSDHELNTAENATVVFVNRFTLHTSPEEFERAFDTTAQFLRRQPGFLQSTLSRHADKPDSYLNIARWRDARSFHAAHLDRATQFALAATREALTDSALPRTPDTAHRIGVSLGSAVGCTRKLESQYLAISDNGRRWLVDHTRGSDRLYDYFVPSS
;
A
#
# COMPACT_ATOMS: atom_id res chain seq x y z
N MET A 1 -19.67 -14.77 7.59
CA MET A 1 -18.50 -15.59 7.22
C MET A 1 -17.90 -16.15 8.49
N SER A 2 -17.66 -17.45 8.52
CA SER A 2 -16.98 -18.14 9.62
C SER A 2 -15.46 -17.90 9.58
N ASP A 3 -14.76 -18.06 10.69
CA ASP A 3 -13.28 -17.91 10.77
C ASP A 3 -12.53 -18.80 9.77
N HIS A 4 -13.10 -19.97 9.46
CA HIS A 4 -12.55 -20.89 8.46
C HIS A 4 -12.59 -20.31 7.03
N GLU A 5 -13.66 -19.62 6.66
CA GLU A 5 -13.80 -18.99 5.33
C GLU A 5 -12.86 -17.79 5.17
N LEU A 6 -12.66 -17.00 6.24
CA LEU A 6 -11.70 -15.90 6.28
C LEU A 6 -10.26 -16.39 6.13
N ASN A 7 -9.90 -17.47 6.82
CA ASN A 7 -8.56 -18.06 6.74
C ASN A 7 -8.29 -18.69 5.36
N THR A 8 -9.32 -19.26 4.72
CA THR A 8 -9.20 -19.80 3.35
C THR A 8 -8.98 -18.70 2.32
N ALA A 9 -9.70 -17.57 2.45
CA ALA A 9 -9.54 -16.42 1.57
C ALA A 9 -8.18 -15.73 1.77
N GLU A 10 -7.65 -15.69 2.99
CA GLU A 10 -6.32 -15.11 3.25
C GLU A 10 -5.18 -15.89 2.62
N ASN A 11 -5.29 -17.22 2.59
CA ASN A 11 -4.27 -18.11 2.01
C ASN A 11 -4.42 -18.31 0.49
N ALA A 12 -5.45 -17.75 -0.13
CA ALA A 12 -5.65 -17.83 -1.57
C ALA A 12 -4.65 -16.92 -2.31
N THR A 13 -4.16 -17.39 -3.46
CA THR A 13 -3.32 -16.58 -4.35
C THR A 13 -4.05 -15.30 -4.76
N VAL A 14 -3.38 -14.17 -4.60
CA VAL A 14 -3.90 -12.86 -4.98
C VAL A 14 -3.36 -12.46 -6.35
N VAL A 15 -4.26 -11.99 -7.22
CA VAL A 15 -3.92 -11.36 -8.49
C VAL A 15 -4.27 -9.88 -8.39
N PHE A 16 -3.24 -9.03 -8.41
CA PHE A 16 -3.39 -7.60 -8.42
C PHE A 16 -3.29 -7.09 -9.86
N VAL A 17 -4.37 -6.45 -10.33
CA VAL A 17 -4.46 -5.90 -11.68
C VAL A 17 -4.55 -4.38 -11.57
N ASN A 18 -3.60 -3.68 -12.18
CA ASN A 18 -3.57 -2.22 -12.18
C ASN A 18 -3.49 -1.69 -13.63
N ARG A 19 -4.37 -0.75 -13.98
CA ARG A 19 -4.38 -0.10 -15.29
C ARG A 19 -3.86 1.32 -15.16
N PHE A 20 -2.90 1.68 -16.00
CA PHE A 20 -2.32 3.01 -16.05
C PHE A 20 -2.75 3.73 -17.32
N THR A 21 -3.02 5.03 -17.18
CA THR A 21 -3.14 6.00 -18.28
C THR A 21 -2.07 7.05 -18.04
N LEU A 22 -1.16 7.24 -18.99
CA LEU A 22 0.04 8.04 -18.79
C LEU A 22 -0.23 9.52 -19.08
N HIS A 23 0.31 10.39 -18.22
CA HIS A 23 0.40 11.83 -18.44
C HIS A 23 1.85 12.31 -18.63
N THR A 24 2.78 11.35 -18.67
CA THR A 24 4.21 11.54 -18.91
C THR A 24 4.65 10.63 -20.06
N SER A 25 5.93 10.70 -20.44
CA SER A 25 6.50 9.83 -21.46
C SER A 25 6.48 8.35 -21.01
N PRO A 26 6.23 7.40 -21.93
CA PRO A 26 6.34 5.97 -21.67
C PRO A 26 7.68 5.57 -21.04
N GLU A 27 8.78 6.15 -21.50
CA GLU A 27 10.12 5.83 -21.02
C GLU A 27 10.32 6.26 -19.57
N GLU A 28 9.76 7.40 -19.17
CA GLU A 28 9.80 7.85 -17.78
C GLU A 28 8.95 6.95 -16.88
N PHE A 29 7.75 6.59 -17.33
CA PHE A 29 6.88 5.67 -16.63
C PHE A 29 7.54 4.30 -16.45
N GLU A 30 8.13 3.73 -17.50
CA GLU A 30 8.78 2.41 -17.44
C GLU A 30 9.97 2.41 -16.47
N ARG A 31 10.79 3.47 -16.45
CA ARG A 31 11.89 3.62 -15.47
C ARG A 31 11.37 3.69 -14.03
N ALA A 32 10.32 4.48 -13.79
CA ALA A 32 9.71 4.60 -12.46
C ALA A 32 9.09 3.27 -12.03
N PHE A 33 8.36 2.60 -12.93
CA PHE A 33 7.73 1.31 -12.70
C PHE A 33 8.75 0.22 -12.39
N ASP A 34 9.88 0.18 -13.10
CA ASP A 34 10.96 -0.77 -12.83
C ASP A 34 11.51 -0.64 -11.42
N THR A 35 11.64 0.58 -10.91
CA THR A 35 12.06 0.83 -9.52
C THR A 35 11.05 0.24 -8.53
N THR A 36 9.76 0.48 -8.74
CA THR A 36 8.69 -0.13 -7.93
C THR A 36 8.69 -1.65 -8.06
N ALA A 37 8.83 -2.20 -9.26
CA ALA A 37 8.84 -3.63 -9.51
C ALA A 37 10.03 -4.33 -8.83
N GLN A 38 11.21 -3.71 -8.84
CA GLN A 38 12.38 -4.21 -8.11
C GLN A 38 12.15 -4.25 -6.59
N PHE A 39 11.49 -3.23 -6.04
CA PHE A 39 11.09 -3.23 -4.62
C PHE A 39 10.12 -4.37 -4.32
N LEU A 40 9.06 -4.53 -5.12
CA LEU A 40 8.04 -5.57 -4.92
C LEU A 40 8.60 -6.98 -5.07
N ARG A 41 9.51 -7.21 -6.03
CA ARG A 41 10.19 -8.50 -6.25
C ARG A 41 10.97 -9.01 -5.04
N ARG A 42 11.43 -8.10 -4.17
CA ARG A 42 12.17 -8.45 -2.94
C ARG A 42 11.24 -8.71 -1.74
N GLN A 43 9.95 -8.47 -1.87
CA GLN A 43 9.01 -8.66 -0.78
C GLN A 43 8.68 -10.15 -0.60
N PRO A 44 8.58 -10.64 0.64
CA PRO A 44 8.09 -11.98 0.91
C PRO A 44 6.72 -12.21 0.26
N GLY A 45 6.55 -13.37 -0.38
CA GLY A 45 5.29 -13.78 -1.00
C GLY A 45 5.00 -13.18 -2.38
N PHE A 46 5.84 -12.29 -2.91
CA PHE A 46 5.78 -11.92 -4.32
C PHE A 46 6.10 -13.14 -5.21
N LEU A 47 5.31 -13.37 -6.26
CA LEU A 47 5.54 -14.47 -7.20
C LEU A 47 6.05 -13.96 -8.55
N GLN A 48 5.27 -13.10 -9.22
CA GLN A 48 5.63 -12.55 -10.52
C GLN A 48 4.84 -11.28 -10.84
N SER A 49 5.35 -10.46 -11.74
CA SER A 49 4.58 -9.38 -12.37
C SER A 49 4.86 -9.29 -13.86
N THR A 50 3.86 -8.85 -14.61
CA THR A 50 3.94 -8.58 -16.04
C THR A 50 3.34 -7.21 -16.31
N LEU A 51 4.15 -6.30 -16.84
CA LEU A 51 3.71 -5.02 -17.38
C LEU A 51 3.48 -5.18 -18.88
N SER A 52 2.30 -4.83 -19.36
CA SER A 52 1.92 -4.90 -20.77
C SER A 52 1.47 -3.53 -21.26
N ARG A 53 1.98 -3.10 -22.40
CA ARG A 53 1.54 -1.88 -23.08
C ARG A 53 0.42 -2.21 -24.05
N HIS A 54 -0.59 -1.33 -24.15
CA HIS A 54 -1.64 -1.46 -25.15
C HIS A 54 -1.05 -1.23 -26.56
N ALA A 55 -1.36 -2.12 -27.51
CA ALA A 55 -0.77 -2.09 -28.86
C ALA A 55 -1.07 -0.77 -29.61
N ASP A 56 -2.33 -0.32 -29.56
CA ASP A 56 -2.77 0.87 -30.30
C ASP A 56 -2.80 2.16 -29.46
N LYS A 57 -2.53 2.08 -28.16
CA LYS A 57 -2.64 3.20 -27.21
C LYS A 57 -1.34 3.31 -26.42
N PRO A 58 -0.35 4.02 -26.96
CA PRO A 58 1.00 4.04 -26.40
C PRO A 58 1.08 4.61 -24.97
N ASP A 59 0.05 5.31 -24.52
CA ASP A 59 -0.15 5.89 -23.19
C ASP A 59 -0.95 4.99 -22.22
N SER A 60 -1.25 3.74 -22.59
CA SER A 60 -2.05 2.82 -21.78
C SER A 60 -1.29 1.53 -21.45
N TYR A 61 -1.27 1.19 -20.16
CA TYR A 61 -0.58 0.00 -19.64
C TYR A 61 -1.45 -0.79 -18.67
N LEU A 62 -1.18 -2.10 -18.58
CA LEU A 62 -1.72 -3.01 -17.59
C LEU A 62 -0.57 -3.70 -16.84
N ASN A 63 -0.58 -3.66 -15.52
CA ASN A 63 0.26 -4.51 -14.69
C ASN A 63 -0.59 -5.62 -14.09
N ILE A 64 -0.12 -6.86 -14.20
CA ILE A 64 -0.68 -8.03 -13.52
C ILE A 64 0.39 -8.59 -12.60
N ALA A 65 0.18 -8.52 -11.30
CA ALA A 65 1.08 -9.06 -10.28
C ALA A 65 0.41 -10.20 -9.51
N ARG A 66 1.14 -11.29 -9.28
CA ARG A 66 0.70 -12.44 -8.50
C ARG A 66 1.44 -12.52 -7.18
N TRP A 67 0.68 -12.79 -6.12
CA TRP A 67 1.15 -12.92 -4.76
C TRP A 67 0.66 -14.23 -4.17
N ARG A 68 1.47 -14.82 -3.29
CA ARG A 68 1.18 -16.09 -2.62
C ARG A 68 -0.15 -16.07 -1.89
N ASP A 69 -0.40 -14.97 -1.17
CA ASP A 69 -1.51 -14.81 -0.25
C ASP A 69 -1.80 -13.31 -0.01
N ALA A 70 -2.98 -13.02 0.53
CA ALA A 70 -3.42 -11.65 0.80
C ALA A 70 -2.56 -10.98 1.88
N ARG A 71 -2.06 -11.75 2.85
CA ARG A 71 -1.21 -11.25 3.93
C ARG A 71 0.10 -10.67 3.40
N SER A 72 0.76 -11.40 2.51
CA SER A 72 2.00 -10.98 1.85
C SER A 72 1.78 -9.75 0.97
N PHE A 73 0.68 -9.73 0.23
CA PHE A 73 0.28 -8.57 -0.57
C PHE A 73 0.10 -7.32 0.31
N HIS A 74 -0.70 -7.39 1.38
CA HIS A 74 -0.91 -6.26 2.28
C HIS A 74 0.38 -5.79 2.97
N ALA A 75 1.23 -6.72 3.40
CA ALA A 75 2.50 -6.38 4.03
C ALA A 75 3.44 -5.57 3.12
N ALA A 76 3.38 -5.82 1.80
CA ALA A 76 4.18 -5.12 0.81
C ALA A 76 3.62 -3.74 0.40
N HIS A 77 2.32 -3.50 0.57
CA HIS A 77 1.65 -2.30 0.05
C HIS A 77 1.17 -1.33 1.13
N LEU A 78 0.92 -1.82 2.34
CA LEU A 78 0.42 -1.00 3.45
C LEU A 78 1.56 -0.61 4.38
N ASP A 79 1.55 0.65 4.83
CA ASP A 79 2.44 1.05 5.91
C ASP A 79 2.14 0.23 7.18
N ARG A 80 3.15 0.08 8.03
CA ARG A 80 3.03 -0.70 9.26
C ARG A 80 1.95 -0.17 10.21
N ALA A 81 1.73 1.14 10.25
CA ALA A 81 0.63 1.72 11.01
C ALA A 81 -0.74 1.25 10.51
N THR A 82 -0.94 1.22 9.18
CA THR A 82 -2.16 0.72 8.55
C THR A 82 -2.37 -0.77 8.83
N GLN A 83 -1.29 -1.56 8.82
CA GLN A 83 -1.37 -2.99 9.16
C GLN A 83 -1.87 -3.20 10.59
N PHE A 84 -1.36 -2.43 11.56
CA PHE A 84 -1.85 -2.48 12.94
C PHE A 84 -3.29 -2.02 13.07
N ALA A 85 -3.68 -0.96 12.37
CA ALA A 85 -5.06 -0.48 12.37
C ALA A 85 -6.03 -1.56 11.84
N LEU A 86 -5.66 -2.26 10.77
CA LEU A 86 -6.46 -3.37 10.23
C LEU A 86 -6.56 -4.55 11.21
N ALA A 87 -5.45 -4.94 11.83
CA ALA A 87 -5.44 -6.01 12.83
C ALA A 87 -6.33 -5.66 14.04
N ALA A 88 -6.11 -4.49 14.64
CA ALA A 88 -6.89 -4.00 15.78
C ALA A 88 -8.38 -3.85 15.44
N THR A 89 -8.71 -3.37 14.25
CA THR A 89 -10.11 -3.28 13.80
C THR A 89 -10.76 -4.65 13.68
N ARG A 90 -10.05 -5.64 13.13
CA ARG A 90 -10.57 -7.02 13.03
C ARG A 90 -10.80 -7.63 14.41
N GLU A 91 -9.83 -7.49 15.31
CA GLU A 91 -9.93 -7.96 16.69
C GLU A 91 -11.10 -7.29 17.42
N ALA A 92 -11.21 -5.96 17.36
CA ALA A 92 -12.30 -5.22 17.99
C ALA A 92 -13.68 -5.60 17.44
N LEU A 93 -13.80 -5.81 16.13
CA LEU A 93 -15.05 -6.25 15.52
C LEU A 93 -15.44 -7.66 15.98
N THR A 94 -14.49 -8.58 16.07
CA THR A 94 -14.73 -9.94 16.60
C THR A 94 -15.12 -9.91 18.07
N ASP A 95 -14.40 -9.15 18.89
CA ASP A 95 -14.61 -9.04 20.34
C ASP A 95 -15.92 -8.33 20.70
N SER A 96 -16.38 -7.38 19.86
CA SER A 96 -17.63 -6.65 20.09
C SER A 96 -18.88 -7.55 20.14
N ALA A 97 -18.79 -8.78 19.61
CA ALA A 97 -19.90 -9.71 19.43
C ALA A 97 -21.14 -9.10 18.72
N LEU A 98 -20.97 -7.99 18.01
CA LEU A 98 -22.05 -7.32 17.30
C LEU A 98 -22.31 -8.00 15.95
N PRO A 99 -23.57 -8.34 15.63
CA PRO A 99 -23.90 -8.96 14.35
C PRO A 99 -23.65 -7.98 13.19
N ARG A 100 -22.92 -8.46 12.17
CA ARG A 100 -22.59 -7.73 10.94
C ARG A 100 -23.55 -8.16 9.83
N THR A 101 -24.72 -7.52 9.76
CA THR A 101 -25.73 -7.77 8.73
C THR A 101 -25.91 -6.53 7.85
N PRO A 102 -26.50 -6.65 6.65
CA PRO A 102 -26.84 -5.48 5.83
C PRO A 102 -27.65 -4.43 6.62
N ASP A 103 -28.53 -4.88 7.52
CA ASP A 103 -29.38 -4.01 8.34
C ASP A 103 -28.61 -3.30 9.47
N THR A 104 -27.51 -3.87 9.97
CA THR A 104 -26.71 -3.24 11.05
C THR A 104 -25.45 -2.55 10.54
N ALA A 105 -25.02 -2.81 9.30
CA ALA A 105 -23.77 -2.31 8.73
C ALA A 105 -23.67 -0.77 8.81
N HIS A 106 -24.78 -0.05 8.58
CA HIS A 106 -24.83 1.41 8.64
C HIS A 106 -24.61 2.00 10.05
N ARG A 107 -24.58 1.16 11.09
CA ARG A 107 -24.37 1.55 12.49
C ARG A 107 -22.96 1.25 12.98
N ILE A 108 -22.12 0.62 12.16
CA ILE A 108 -20.75 0.26 12.51
C ILE A 108 -19.81 1.33 11.91
N GLY A 109 -19.04 1.97 12.76
CA GLY A 109 -18.03 2.96 12.37
C GLY A 109 -16.67 2.64 12.99
N VAL A 110 -15.61 3.16 12.40
CA VAL A 110 -14.25 3.10 12.93
C VAL A 110 -13.72 4.53 13.02
N SER A 111 -13.15 4.89 14.16
CA SER A 111 -12.36 6.11 14.32
C SER A 111 -10.91 5.72 14.54
N LEU A 112 -10.01 6.25 13.72
CA LEU A 112 -8.58 5.97 13.78
C LEU A 112 -7.82 7.28 14.02
N GLY A 113 -7.20 7.39 15.18
CA GLY A 113 -6.20 8.43 15.46
C GLY A 113 -4.82 7.92 15.06
N SER A 114 -4.14 8.63 14.16
CA SER A 114 -2.80 8.24 13.72
C SER A 114 -1.71 8.70 14.68
N ALA A 115 -1.85 9.83 15.39
CA ALA A 115 -0.86 10.43 16.30
C ALA A 115 0.59 10.37 15.75
N VAL A 116 1.34 9.30 16.07
CA VAL A 116 2.73 9.05 15.63
C VAL A 116 2.87 7.86 14.66
N GLY A 117 1.78 7.41 14.05
CA GLY A 117 1.71 6.21 13.22
C GLY A 117 2.65 6.28 12.01
N CYS A 118 2.79 7.46 11.41
CA CYS A 118 3.66 7.67 10.26
C CYS A 118 5.09 8.10 10.63
N THR A 119 5.45 8.19 11.92
CA THR A 119 6.75 8.74 12.34
C THR A 119 7.95 7.98 11.77
N ARG A 120 7.86 6.65 11.60
CA ARG A 120 8.95 5.88 10.96
C ARG A 120 9.16 6.27 9.50
N LYS A 121 8.08 6.53 8.76
CA LYS A 121 8.18 7.02 7.39
C LYS A 121 8.63 8.46 7.35
N LEU A 122 8.16 9.32 8.25
CA LEU A 122 8.67 10.68 8.41
C LEU A 122 10.16 10.72 8.68
N GLU A 123 10.67 9.88 9.57
CA GLU A 123 12.11 9.75 9.83
C GLU A 123 12.87 9.30 8.58
N SER A 124 12.37 8.29 7.87
CA SER A 124 12.97 7.82 6.61
C SER A 124 13.03 8.94 5.56
N GLN A 125 11.97 9.76 5.45
CA GLN A 125 11.94 10.90 4.55
C GLN A 125 12.89 12.01 5.01
N TYR A 126 12.91 12.31 6.30
CA TYR A 126 13.82 13.29 6.89
C TYR A 126 15.28 12.95 6.61
N LEU A 127 15.68 11.69 6.81
CA LEU A 127 17.03 11.20 6.51
C LEU A 127 17.37 11.37 5.02
N ALA A 128 16.42 11.12 4.11
CA ALA A 128 16.63 11.31 2.68
C ALA A 128 16.85 12.79 2.30
N ILE A 129 15.99 13.70 2.79
CA ILE A 129 16.05 15.14 2.44
C ILE A 129 17.18 15.88 3.16
N SER A 130 17.68 15.37 4.29
CA SER A 130 18.76 15.99 5.07
C SER A 130 20.16 15.43 4.75
N ASP A 131 20.27 14.47 3.82
CA ASP A 131 21.51 13.71 3.57
C ASP A 131 22.01 13.04 4.88
N ASN A 132 21.13 12.28 5.53
CA ASN A 132 21.35 11.66 6.84
C ASN A 132 21.79 12.67 7.93
N GLY A 133 21.20 13.87 7.91
CA GLY A 133 21.53 14.96 8.84
C GLY A 133 22.84 15.70 8.52
N ARG A 134 23.52 15.41 7.40
CA ARG A 134 24.75 16.11 7.00
C ARG A 134 24.52 17.55 6.58
N ARG A 135 23.29 17.89 6.16
CA ARG A 135 22.90 19.25 5.74
C ARG A 135 21.95 19.87 6.74
N TRP A 136 22.25 21.10 7.15
CA TRP A 136 21.35 21.91 7.98
C TRP A 136 20.07 22.30 7.22
N LEU A 137 20.23 22.70 5.95
CA LEU A 137 19.11 22.96 5.04
C LEU A 137 18.76 21.69 4.28
N VAL A 138 17.50 21.29 4.33
CA VAL A 138 16.99 20.11 3.62
C VAL A 138 16.83 20.37 2.11
N ASP A 139 17.05 19.33 1.32
CA ASP A 139 16.81 19.32 -0.13
C ASP A 139 15.43 18.72 -0.41
N HIS A 140 14.44 19.61 -0.57
CA HIS A 140 13.03 19.23 -0.79
C HIS A 140 12.82 18.38 -2.05
N THR A 141 13.72 18.45 -3.04
CA THR A 141 13.62 17.67 -4.28
C THR A 141 13.91 16.18 -4.08
N ARG A 142 14.44 15.79 -2.92
CA ARG A 142 14.71 14.39 -2.53
C ARG A 142 13.58 13.74 -1.74
N GLY A 143 12.54 14.48 -1.40
CA GLY A 143 11.37 13.95 -0.72
C GLY A 143 10.54 13.09 -1.67
N SER A 144 9.88 12.06 -1.15
CA SER A 144 8.87 11.34 -1.94
C SER A 144 7.62 12.21 -2.13
N ASP A 145 6.89 11.96 -3.21
CA ASP A 145 5.59 12.61 -3.47
C ASP A 145 4.54 12.35 -2.38
N ARG A 146 4.81 11.40 -1.48
CA ARG A 146 3.96 11.02 -0.34
C ARG A 146 4.36 11.69 0.98
N LEU A 147 5.37 12.57 0.97
CA LEU A 147 5.85 13.23 2.19
C LEU A 147 4.72 13.97 2.93
N TYR A 148 3.83 14.65 2.20
CA TYR A 148 2.69 15.33 2.79
C TYR A 148 1.76 14.35 3.53
N ASP A 149 1.41 13.23 2.89
CA ASP A 149 0.54 12.19 3.47
C ASP A 149 1.11 11.61 4.77
N TYR A 150 2.44 11.56 4.90
CA TYR A 150 3.09 11.12 6.15
C TYR A 150 3.14 12.19 7.23
N PHE A 151 3.21 13.47 6.85
CA PHE A 151 3.30 14.61 7.77
C PHE A 151 1.94 15.03 8.30
N VAL A 152 0.94 15.02 7.43
CA VAL A 152 -0.47 15.28 7.74
C VAL A 152 -1.27 14.06 7.32
N PRO A 153 -1.28 12.98 8.13
CA PRO A 153 -2.07 11.78 7.86
C PRO A 153 -3.56 12.05 8.14
N SER A 154 -4.15 12.94 7.35
CA SER A 154 -5.58 13.27 7.33
C SER A 154 -6.21 12.81 6.01
N SER A 155 -7.48 12.42 6.07
CA SER A 155 -8.30 12.02 4.92
C SER A 155 -9.07 13.20 4.34
#